data_AF-A0A4T0CD98-F1
#
_entry.id   AF-A0A4T0CD98-F1
#
_cell.length_a   1.000
_cell.length_b   1.000
_cell.length_c   1.000
_cell.angle_alpha   90.00
_cell.angle_beta   90.00
_cell.angle_gamma   90.00
#
_symmetry.space_group_name_H-M   'P 1'
#
loop_
_entity.id
_entity.type
_entity.pdbx_description
1 polymer ?
#
loop_
_entity_poly.entity_id
_entity_poly.type
_entity_poly.pdbx_seq_one_letter_code
_entity_poly.pdbx_strand_id
1 'polypeptide(L)'
;MSANSSLVPSSSDLLLLVPRLARNMVHLAQRFLPDQNMSAMAPDATPSQLLNMTASLVQQPVTSAAAPAAAATASTQASSTGFMSYLTLPWADGIKGFGGMFAYIGSRWALATFAISIFLNRTHFYASSRQNLNPRWHTRLLLYSGPVLLLSYHVLCILQTLKCQTSPDYPLLRYGDPNKNLAINFGGDGGFVHHFSSSLLFWKSDAECCRAMNMSLQDDKFLDVMGSFSLLWPLFLTLCFSQFIETLNCALQGRQPLPETGMTTFEHSLAFAESEAMLTNALGLSIFGPADSTSRSNADVSDASDISSVLLTKSMVLQRLNVPSEVLLIALISCLSHISSAVLAITGRRHQLRLVNTAIWAMCYMTAFCWSLVNALSSPLGPHDLGIIRFPTVCIIGFIPHMLIILGIMVCSLIYGVALLLNALSLPPHAPPNPSIKERFSIAFNNMQANVQFSSVSSMRLSWTEDFYTVLLKIGFNVLTAASESVFLNEGSKIQIHAMTWLEEERIQEFTSMLDDRRRKTSTCSGSP
;
A
#
# COMPACT_ATOMS: atom_id res chain seq x y z
N MET A 1 -17.51 -65.41 -1.96
CA MET A 1 -16.25 -64.93 -1.34
C MET A 1 -15.61 -63.95 -2.31
N SER A 2 -15.65 -62.65 -2.04
CA SER A 2 -14.96 -61.62 -2.83
C SER A 2 -14.43 -60.56 -1.87
N ALA A 3 -13.12 -60.32 -1.95
CA ALA A 3 -12.33 -59.54 -1.00
C ALA A 3 -12.49 -58.03 -1.19
N ASN A 4 -12.37 -57.30 -0.09
CA ASN A 4 -12.22 -55.85 -0.01
C ASN A 4 -10.87 -55.43 -0.61
N SER A 5 -10.87 -54.59 -1.66
CA SER A 5 -9.69 -53.86 -2.14
C SER A 5 -9.74 -52.42 -1.63
N SER A 6 -8.82 -52.09 -0.74
CA SER A 6 -8.55 -50.73 -0.25
C SER A 6 -8.08 -49.81 -1.38
N LEU A 7 -8.78 -48.70 -1.62
CA LEU A 7 -8.31 -47.59 -2.47
C LEU A 7 -7.16 -46.86 -1.76
N VAL A 8 -5.93 -47.23 -2.07
CA VAL A 8 -4.75 -46.38 -1.83
C VAL A 8 -4.24 -45.95 -3.19
N PRO A 9 -4.18 -44.64 -3.50
CA PRO A 9 -3.72 -44.18 -4.80
C PRO A 9 -2.23 -44.47 -4.98
N SER A 10 -1.88 -45.00 -6.16
CA SER A 10 -0.50 -45.25 -6.58
C SER A 10 0.31 -43.95 -6.62
N SER A 11 1.59 -44.01 -6.25
CA SER A 11 2.53 -42.88 -6.30
C SER A 11 2.68 -42.27 -7.70
N SER A 12 2.40 -43.03 -8.76
CA SER A 12 2.34 -42.54 -10.14
C SER A 12 1.15 -41.61 -10.40
N ASP A 13 0.01 -41.81 -9.72
CA ASP A 13 -1.18 -40.95 -9.88
C ASP A 13 -1.02 -39.61 -9.13
N LEU A 14 -0.21 -39.58 -8.06
CA LEU A 14 0.12 -38.35 -7.33
C LEU A 14 1.07 -37.45 -8.12
N LEU A 15 2.00 -38.03 -8.89
CA LEU A 15 2.89 -37.31 -9.81
C LEU A 15 2.14 -36.76 -11.04
N LEU A 16 1.12 -37.47 -11.52
CA LEU A 16 0.28 -37.02 -12.64
C LEU A 16 -0.82 -36.04 -12.21
N LEU A 17 -1.02 -35.85 -10.90
CA LEU A 17 -2.00 -34.90 -10.36
C LEU A 17 -1.66 -33.45 -10.73
N VAL A 18 -0.38 -33.07 -10.61
CA VAL A 18 0.10 -31.70 -10.88
C VAL A 18 -0.10 -31.27 -12.35
N PRO A 19 0.33 -32.05 -13.36
CA PRO A 19 0.09 -31.70 -14.76
C PRO A 19 -1.40 -31.76 -15.14
N ARG A 20 -2.21 -32.64 -14.53
CA ARG A 20 -3.66 -32.71 -14.75
C ARG A 20 -4.39 -31.49 -14.16
N LEU A 21 -3.98 -31.00 -13.00
CA LEU A 21 -4.52 -29.78 -12.39
C LEU A 21 -4.15 -28.53 -13.20
N ALA A 22 -2.91 -28.45 -13.70
CA ALA A 22 -2.47 -27.37 -14.58
C ALA A 22 -3.26 -27.34 -15.89
N ARG A 23 -3.49 -28.51 -16.52
CA ARG A 23 -4.28 -28.61 -17.77
C ARG A 23 -5.75 -28.23 -17.56
N ASN A 24 -6.33 -28.57 -16.42
CA ASN A 24 -7.71 -28.21 -16.09
C ASN A 24 -7.87 -26.73 -15.72
N MET A 25 -6.85 -26.10 -15.12
CA MET A 25 -6.86 -24.64 -14.88
C MET A 25 -6.75 -23.84 -16.18
N VAL A 26 -6.00 -24.32 -17.18
CA VAL A 26 -5.94 -23.69 -18.52
C VAL A 26 -7.31 -23.76 -19.22
N HIS A 27 -8.00 -24.89 -19.12
CA HIS A 27 -9.34 -25.07 -19.68
C HIS A 27 -10.42 -24.25 -18.97
N LEU A 28 -10.23 -23.98 -17.67
CA LEU A 28 -11.11 -23.12 -16.88
C LEU A 28 -10.84 -21.63 -17.18
N ALA A 29 -9.58 -21.24 -17.35
CA ALA A 29 -9.20 -19.89 -17.76
C ALA A 29 -9.76 -19.50 -19.16
N GLN A 30 -9.79 -20.45 -20.09
CA GLN A 30 -10.41 -20.24 -21.42
C GLN A 30 -11.93 -20.07 -21.37
N ARG A 31 -12.60 -20.56 -20.31
CA ARG A 31 -14.05 -20.45 -20.17
C ARG A 31 -14.51 -19.16 -19.48
N PHE A 32 -13.59 -18.44 -18.84
CA PHE A 32 -13.83 -17.19 -18.11
C PHE A 32 -13.34 -15.93 -18.83
N LEU A 33 -12.72 -16.06 -20.01
CA LEU A 33 -12.37 -14.95 -20.90
C LEU A 33 -13.44 -14.84 -22.01
N PRO A 34 -14.28 -13.79 -22.03
CA PRO A 34 -15.20 -13.59 -23.15
C PRO A 34 -14.41 -13.14 -24.39
N ASP A 35 -14.62 -13.86 -25.50
CA ASP A 35 -14.13 -13.48 -26.83
C ASP A 35 -14.58 -12.06 -27.17
N GLN A 36 -13.62 -11.15 -27.32
CA GLN A 36 -13.87 -9.84 -27.91
C GLN A 36 -14.09 -10.00 -29.41
N ASN A 37 -15.33 -10.25 -29.80
CA ASN A 37 -15.82 -9.91 -31.14
C ASN A 37 -17.35 -9.95 -31.19
N MET A 38 -18.03 -8.84 -30.84
CA MET A 38 -19.16 -8.36 -31.64
C MET A 38 -19.61 -6.95 -31.25
N SER A 39 -19.84 -6.17 -32.30
CA SER A 39 -20.42 -4.84 -32.39
C SER A 39 -21.89 -4.73 -31.99
N ALA A 40 -22.23 -3.55 -31.46
CA ALA A 40 -23.52 -2.83 -31.55
C ALA A 40 -24.76 -3.32 -30.75
N MET A 41 -25.50 -2.30 -30.29
CA MET A 41 -26.91 -2.25 -29.80
C MET A 41 -27.10 -2.17 -28.26
N ALA A 42 -27.65 -1.02 -27.84
CA ALA A 42 -27.96 -0.53 -26.48
C ALA A 42 -29.31 -1.10 -25.92
N PRO A 43 -29.96 -0.54 -24.87
CA PRO A 43 -29.55 0.00 -23.56
C PRO A 43 -30.31 -0.71 -22.39
N ASP A 44 -30.28 -0.14 -21.19
CA ASP A 44 -31.08 -0.45 -19.98
C ASP A 44 -30.56 -1.51 -19.00
N ALA A 45 -29.71 -1.06 -18.08
CA ALA A 45 -29.65 -1.61 -16.73
C ALA A 45 -29.59 -0.47 -15.71
N THR A 46 -30.63 -0.35 -14.89
CA THR A 46 -30.80 0.67 -13.87
C THR A 46 -29.82 0.50 -12.70
N PRO A 47 -29.38 1.59 -12.06
CA PRO A 47 -28.32 1.57 -11.03
C PRO A 47 -28.65 0.76 -9.76
N SER A 48 -29.90 0.31 -9.58
CA SER A 48 -30.33 -0.52 -8.45
C SER A 48 -29.88 -1.98 -8.53
N GLN A 49 -29.60 -2.53 -9.72
CA GLN A 49 -29.12 -3.91 -9.85
C GLN A 49 -27.62 -4.06 -9.57
N LEU A 50 -26.83 -3.00 -9.78
CA LEU A 50 -25.40 -2.97 -9.47
C LEU A 50 -25.12 -2.91 -7.94
N LEU A 51 -26.08 -2.35 -7.18
CA LEU A 51 -26.04 -2.27 -5.72
C LEU A 51 -26.30 -3.61 -5.02
N ASN A 52 -27.04 -4.53 -5.65
CA ASN A 52 -27.36 -5.83 -5.04
C ASN A 52 -26.28 -6.90 -5.30
N MET A 53 -25.51 -6.77 -6.40
CA MET A 53 -24.34 -7.62 -6.65
C MET A 53 -23.12 -7.25 -5.80
N THR A 54 -23.00 -6.00 -5.37
CA THR A 54 -21.91 -5.57 -4.47
C THR A 54 -22.20 -5.88 -3.00
N ALA A 55 -23.48 -5.86 -2.58
CA ALA A 55 -23.87 -6.20 -1.21
C ALA A 55 -23.80 -7.72 -0.89
N SER A 56 -23.95 -8.59 -1.90
CA SER A 56 -23.92 -10.05 -1.71
C SER A 56 -22.50 -10.65 -1.68
N LEU A 57 -21.45 -9.87 -1.97
CA LEU A 57 -20.05 -10.31 -1.82
C LEU A 57 -19.47 -10.09 -0.41
N VAL A 58 -20.22 -9.46 0.50
CA VAL A 58 -19.74 -9.08 1.84
C VAL A 58 -20.05 -10.15 2.91
N GLN A 59 -20.83 -11.19 2.59
CA GLN A 59 -21.28 -12.17 3.58
C GLN A 59 -21.24 -13.62 3.06
N GLN A 60 -20.04 -14.18 2.87
CA GLN A 60 -19.72 -15.57 3.25
C GLN A 60 -18.18 -15.82 3.25
N PRO A 61 -17.68 -16.75 4.09
CA PRO A 61 -16.29 -16.79 4.51
C PRO A 61 -15.43 -17.57 3.52
N VAL A 62 -14.51 -16.87 2.84
CA VAL A 62 -13.42 -17.50 2.09
C VAL A 62 -12.11 -17.16 2.78
N THR A 63 -11.67 -18.09 3.63
CA THR A 63 -10.25 -18.22 3.96
C THR A 63 -9.46 -18.44 2.66
N SER A 64 -8.39 -17.67 2.45
CA SER A 64 -7.45 -17.77 1.32
C SER A 64 -7.97 -17.44 -0.08
N ALA A 65 -8.41 -16.19 -0.30
CA ALA A 65 -8.53 -15.61 -1.64
C ALA A 65 -8.00 -14.16 -1.68
N ALA A 66 -6.68 -14.00 -1.50
CA ALA A 66 -5.95 -12.79 -1.89
C ALA A 66 -4.98 -13.09 -3.05
N ALA A 67 -5.40 -13.98 -3.95
CA ALA A 67 -4.86 -14.17 -5.28
C ALA A 67 -6.09 -14.32 -6.19
N PRO A 68 -6.67 -13.21 -6.69
CA PRO A 68 -6.25 -12.70 -7.99
C PRO A 68 -6.37 -11.16 -8.18
N ALA A 69 -6.24 -10.34 -7.13
CA ALA A 69 -6.34 -8.87 -7.29
C ALA A 69 -5.05 -8.19 -7.79
N ALA A 70 -3.88 -8.84 -7.66
CA ALA A 70 -2.61 -8.34 -8.21
C ALA A 70 -2.30 -8.87 -9.63
N ALA A 71 -3.06 -9.86 -10.12
CA ALA A 71 -2.90 -10.39 -11.48
C ALA A 71 -3.88 -9.78 -12.50
N ALA A 72 -4.97 -9.14 -12.03
CA ALA A 72 -6.03 -8.60 -12.87
C ALA A 72 -5.85 -7.11 -13.26
N THR A 73 -4.89 -6.39 -12.67
CA THR A 73 -4.62 -4.97 -12.96
C THR A 73 -3.54 -4.74 -14.03
N ALA A 74 -3.05 -5.81 -14.66
CA ALA A 74 -2.06 -5.73 -15.74
C ALA A 74 -2.67 -5.51 -17.15
N SER A 75 -3.98 -5.25 -17.27
CA SER A 75 -4.66 -5.12 -18.57
C SER A 75 -5.56 -3.88 -18.68
N THR A 76 -5.05 -2.69 -18.32
CA THR A 76 -5.73 -1.43 -18.68
C THR A 76 -4.88 -0.65 -19.67
N GLN A 77 -5.09 -0.99 -20.95
CA GLN A 77 -4.58 -0.23 -22.08
C GLN A 77 -5.50 0.98 -22.30
N ALA A 78 -5.00 2.19 -22.08
CA ALA A 78 -5.62 3.42 -22.54
C ALA A 78 -4.60 4.19 -23.38
N SER A 79 -4.78 4.11 -24.68
CA SER A 79 -4.08 4.91 -25.69
C SER A 79 -4.56 6.36 -25.63
N SER A 80 -3.74 7.24 -25.02
CA SER A 80 -3.85 8.68 -25.19
C SER A 80 -2.45 9.30 -25.17
N THR A 81 -2.00 9.74 -26.34
CA THR A 81 -0.76 10.46 -26.61
C THR A 81 -0.76 11.85 -25.97
N GLY A 82 0.17 12.10 -25.05
CA GLY A 82 0.47 13.43 -24.50
C GLY A 82 1.01 13.37 -23.07
N PHE A 83 2.17 14.00 -22.81
CA PHE A 83 2.86 14.14 -21.51
C PHE A 83 3.36 12.86 -20.80
N MET A 84 2.63 11.74 -20.85
CA MET A 84 3.04 10.45 -20.25
C MET A 84 4.19 9.74 -20.96
N SER A 85 4.62 10.21 -22.13
CA SER A 85 5.76 9.64 -22.88
C SER A 85 7.13 9.98 -22.27
N TYR A 86 7.22 10.97 -21.38
CA TYR A 86 8.44 11.25 -20.60
C TYR A 86 8.49 10.44 -19.29
N LEU A 87 7.38 9.80 -18.92
CA LEU A 87 7.26 8.88 -17.79
C LEU A 87 7.38 7.40 -18.24
N THR A 88 7.95 7.14 -19.42
CA THR A 88 8.30 5.78 -19.88
C THR A 88 9.50 5.27 -19.09
N LEU A 89 9.22 4.92 -17.84
CA LEU A 89 10.15 4.34 -16.90
C LEU A 89 10.63 2.94 -17.39
N PRO A 90 11.91 2.57 -17.20
CA PRO A 90 12.51 1.32 -17.69
C PRO A 90 11.94 -0.01 -17.12
N TRP A 91 10.98 0.02 -16.18
CA TRP A 91 10.50 -1.18 -15.47
C TRP A 91 9.56 -2.06 -16.29
N ALA A 92 9.04 -1.54 -17.40
CA ALA A 92 8.18 -2.31 -18.28
C ALA A 92 8.93 -3.54 -18.83
N ASP A 93 10.26 -3.55 -18.91
CA ASP A 93 11.00 -4.67 -19.51
C ASP A 93 11.46 -5.74 -18.49
N GLY A 94 11.43 -5.45 -17.18
CA GLY A 94 11.86 -6.39 -16.12
C GLY A 94 10.82 -7.47 -15.76
N ILE A 95 9.53 -7.19 -15.97
CA ILE A 95 8.42 -8.11 -15.69
C ILE A 95 7.66 -8.52 -16.97
N LYS A 96 7.98 -7.94 -18.13
CA LYS A 96 7.31 -8.23 -19.43
C LYS A 96 7.51 -9.66 -19.95
N GLY A 97 8.34 -10.49 -19.31
CA GLY A 97 8.50 -11.89 -19.68
C GLY A 97 7.72 -12.82 -18.76
N PHE A 98 7.02 -13.80 -19.33
CA PHE A 98 6.62 -15.03 -18.62
C PHE A 98 7.78 -15.58 -17.75
N GLY A 99 9.03 -15.43 -18.19
CA GLY A 99 10.24 -15.82 -17.46
C GLY A 99 10.47 -15.12 -16.11
N GLY A 100 10.08 -13.85 -15.94
CA GLY A 100 10.25 -13.12 -14.67
C GLY A 100 9.32 -13.64 -13.57
N MET A 101 8.06 -13.91 -13.93
CA MET A 101 7.10 -14.53 -13.01
C MET A 101 7.50 -15.97 -12.65
N PHE A 102 7.99 -16.76 -13.62
CA PHE A 102 8.52 -18.10 -13.33
C PHE A 102 9.76 -18.06 -12.42
N ALA A 103 10.65 -17.08 -12.60
CA ALA A 103 11.80 -16.88 -11.73
C ALA A 103 11.40 -16.53 -10.29
N TYR A 104 10.35 -15.71 -10.11
CA TYR A 104 9.80 -15.44 -8.79
C TYR A 104 9.19 -16.68 -8.15
N ILE A 105 8.33 -17.43 -8.86
CA ILE A 105 7.66 -18.64 -8.34
C ILE A 105 8.67 -19.68 -7.87
N GLY A 106 9.81 -19.82 -8.57
CA GLY A 106 10.91 -20.72 -8.18
C GLY A 106 11.83 -20.17 -7.09
N SER A 107 11.67 -18.91 -6.67
CA SER A 107 12.53 -18.29 -5.66
C SER A 107 12.25 -18.82 -4.25
N ARG A 108 13.27 -18.77 -3.39
CA ARG A 108 13.13 -19.11 -1.97
C ARG A 108 12.07 -18.25 -1.25
N TRP A 109 11.86 -17.02 -1.71
CA TRP A 109 10.87 -16.08 -1.16
C TRP A 109 9.45 -16.56 -1.45
N ALA A 110 9.14 -16.86 -2.71
CA ALA A 110 7.81 -17.35 -3.10
C ALA A 110 7.50 -18.72 -2.48
N LEU A 111 8.47 -19.65 -2.49
CA LEU A 111 8.30 -20.97 -1.88
C LEU A 111 8.00 -20.88 -0.38
N ALA A 112 8.71 -20.02 0.35
CA ALA A 112 8.44 -19.78 1.76
C ALA A 112 7.08 -19.12 1.98
N THR A 113 6.67 -18.17 1.12
CA THR A 113 5.33 -17.56 1.16
C THR A 113 4.21 -18.57 0.91
N PHE A 114 4.38 -19.48 -0.05
CA PHE A 114 3.42 -20.55 -0.30
C PHE A 114 3.33 -21.51 0.89
N ALA A 115 4.48 -21.91 1.44
CA ALA A 115 4.53 -22.78 2.61
C ALA A 115 3.85 -22.14 3.83
N ILE A 116 4.15 -20.88 4.15
CA ILE A 116 3.52 -20.20 5.28
C ILE A 116 2.03 -20.02 5.03
N SER A 117 1.57 -19.66 3.81
CA SER A 117 0.15 -19.54 3.50
C SER A 117 -0.62 -20.85 3.76
N ILE A 118 -0.05 -21.99 3.37
CA ILE A 118 -0.61 -23.32 3.68
C ILE A 118 -0.67 -23.52 5.20
N PHE A 119 0.40 -23.20 5.93
CA PHE A 119 0.42 -23.32 7.38
C PHE A 119 -0.59 -22.41 8.06
N LEU A 120 -0.75 -21.16 7.64
CA LEU A 120 -1.74 -20.22 8.20
C LEU A 120 -3.17 -20.76 8.01
N ASN A 121 -3.49 -21.22 6.79
CA ASN A 121 -4.81 -21.80 6.50
C ASN A 121 -5.09 -23.05 7.34
N ARG A 122 -4.12 -23.97 7.43
CA ARG A 122 -4.25 -25.19 8.25
C ARG A 122 -4.32 -24.90 9.74
N THR A 123 -3.56 -23.93 10.22
CA THR A 123 -3.58 -23.50 11.62
C THR A 123 -4.94 -22.92 11.96
N HIS A 124 -5.53 -22.10 11.10
CA HIS A 124 -6.86 -21.56 11.32
C HIS A 124 -7.92 -22.65 11.50
N PHE A 125 -7.86 -23.73 10.71
CA PHE A 125 -8.78 -24.86 10.85
C PHE A 125 -8.50 -25.72 12.09
N TYR A 126 -7.25 -26.18 12.28
CA TYR A 126 -6.91 -27.14 13.32
C TYR A 126 -6.81 -26.54 14.72
N ALA A 127 -6.43 -25.26 14.84
CA ALA A 127 -6.35 -24.58 16.13
C ALA A 127 -7.68 -23.95 16.56
N SER A 128 -8.70 -23.94 15.70
CA SER A 128 -10.03 -23.46 16.05
C SER A 128 -10.66 -24.37 17.09
N SER A 129 -10.83 -23.83 18.30
CA SER A 129 -11.44 -24.56 19.42
C SER A 129 -12.96 -24.48 19.34
N ARG A 130 -13.65 -25.57 19.72
CA ARG A 130 -15.12 -25.59 19.82
C ARG A 130 -15.67 -24.56 20.82
N GLN A 131 -14.89 -24.24 21.84
CA GLN A 131 -15.17 -23.17 22.79
C GLN A 131 -14.10 -22.11 22.64
N ASN A 132 -14.54 -20.86 22.42
CA ASN A 132 -13.64 -19.72 22.28
C ASN A 132 -12.80 -19.55 23.55
N LEU A 133 -11.49 -19.74 23.43
CA LEU A 133 -10.58 -19.51 24.54
C LEU A 133 -10.41 -18.01 24.71
N ASN A 134 -10.56 -17.51 25.94
CA ASN A 134 -10.14 -16.15 26.29
C ASN A 134 -8.79 -16.24 27.01
N PRO A 135 -7.65 -16.21 26.27
CA PRO A 135 -6.35 -16.39 26.89
C PRO A 135 -6.11 -15.28 27.92
N ARG A 136 -5.66 -15.67 29.11
CA ARG A 136 -5.23 -14.71 30.15
C ARG A 136 -4.03 -13.91 29.65
N TRP A 137 -3.80 -12.74 30.24
CA TRP A 137 -2.70 -11.86 29.82
C TRP A 137 -1.33 -12.55 29.82
N HIS A 138 -1.06 -13.44 30.79
CA HIS A 138 0.18 -14.23 30.85
C HIS A 138 0.35 -15.17 29.64
N THR A 139 -0.73 -15.82 29.20
CA THR A 139 -0.70 -16.70 28.01
C THR A 139 -0.46 -15.89 26.75
N ARG A 140 -1.05 -14.69 26.67
CA ARG A 140 -0.79 -13.75 25.56
C ARG A 140 0.66 -13.28 25.58
N LEU A 141 1.18 -12.91 26.75
CA LEU A 141 2.58 -12.53 26.92
C LEU A 141 3.53 -13.65 26.45
N LEU A 142 3.30 -14.88 26.89
CA LEU A 142 4.11 -16.05 26.50
C LEU A 142 4.06 -16.32 24.99
N LEU A 143 2.87 -16.16 24.39
CA LEU A 143 2.68 -16.40 22.97
C LEU A 143 3.36 -15.34 22.10
N TYR A 144 3.28 -14.07 22.49
CA TYR A 144 3.86 -12.94 21.74
C TYR A 144 5.30 -12.61 22.13
N SER A 145 5.86 -13.15 23.22
CA SER A 145 7.24 -12.85 23.64
C SER A 145 8.25 -13.27 22.59
N GLY A 146 8.06 -14.43 21.95
CA GLY A 146 8.93 -14.91 20.87
C GLY A 146 9.02 -13.91 19.71
N PRO A 147 7.90 -13.62 19.01
CA PRO A 147 7.90 -12.64 17.92
C PRO A 147 8.42 -11.26 18.34
N VAL A 148 8.04 -10.76 19.51
CA VAL A 148 8.48 -9.44 19.98
C VAL A 148 10.00 -9.39 20.16
N LEU A 149 10.60 -10.39 20.81
CA LEU A 149 12.05 -10.42 21.02
C LEU A 149 12.82 -10.55 19.71
N LEU A 150 12.39 -11.43 18.80
CA LEU A 150 13.04 -11.61 17.50
C LEU A 150 12.90 -10.34 16.63
N LEU A 151 11.72 -9.72 16.59
CA LEU A 151 11.52 -8.47 15.84
C LEU A 151 12.32 -7.32 16.45
N SER A 152 12.38 -7.20 17.78
CA SER A 152 13.22 -6.19 18.44
C SER A 152 14.71 -6.38 18.12
N TYR A 153 15.19 -7.61 18.06
CA TYR A 153 16.54 -7.91 17.61
C TYR A 153 16.75 -7.45 16.16
N HIS A 154 15.82 -7.77 15.25
CA HIS A 154 15.91 -7.32 13.86
C HIS A 154 15.83 -5.80 13.71
N VAL A 155 15.01 -5.10 14.49
CA VAL A 155 14.95 -3.63 14.52
C VAL A 155 16.33 -3.06 14.86
N LEU A 156 17.00 -3.60 15.89
CA LEU A 156 18.35 -3.16 16.24
C LEU A 156 19.36 -3.47 15.13
N CYS A 157 19.30 -4.65 14.50
CA CYS A 157 20.17 -4.97 13.38
C CYS A 157 19.97 -4.00 12.20
N ILE A 158 18.71 -3.79 11.78
CA ILE A 158 18.38 -2.90 10.66
C ILE A 158 18.80 -1.47 10.97
N LEU A 159 18.58 -0.97 12.18
CA LEU A 159 19.01 0.38 12.57
C LEU A 159 20.53 0.54 12.53
N GLN A 160 21.29 -0.44 13.01
CA GLN A 160 22.76 -0.42 12.95
C GLN A 160 23.26 -0.46 11.51
N THR A 161 22.63 -1.27 10.67
CA THR A 161 22.93 -1.35 9.23
C THR A 161 22.60 -0.05 8.51
N LEU A 162 21.42 0.54 8.77
CA LEU A 162 21.02 1.83 8.19
C LEU A 162 22.02 2.92 8.57
N LYS A 163 22.39 3.02 9.85
CA LYS A 163 23.36 4.00 10.33
C LYS A 163 24.72 3.83 9.65
N CYS A 164 25.22 2.58 9.58
CA CYS A 164 26.47 2.26 8.90
C CYS A 164 26.43 2.59 7.40
N GLN A 165 25.45 2.07 6.68
CA GLN A 165 25.34 2.21 5.22
C GLN A 165 25.14 3.66 4.79
N THR A 166 24.42 4.47 5.57
CA THR A 166 24.16 5.89 5.25
C THR A 166 25.20 6.84 5.83
N SER A 167 26.19 6.34 6.57
CA SER A 167 27.28 7.15 7.14
C SER A 167 28.12 7.80 6.02
N PRO A 168 28.51 9.07 6.16
CA PRO A 168 29.40 9.72 5.18
C PRO A 168 30.78 9.04 5.11
N ASP A 169 31.22 8.42 6.22
CA ASP A 169 32.50 7.72 6.30
C ASP A 169 32.40 6.24 5.88
N TYR A 170 31.26 5.81 5.32
CA TYR A 170 31.04 4.44 4.88
C TYR A 170 32.14 3.90 3.92
N PRO A 171 32.62 4.64 2.90
CA PRO A 171 33.66 4.16 2.00
C PRO A 171 34.97 3.86 2.72
N LEU A 172 35.34 4.73 3.68
CA LEU A 172 36.51 4.56 4.52
C LEU A 172 36.37 3.32 5.41
N LEU A 173 35.21 3.13 6.05
CA LEU A 173 34.95 2.00 6.94
C LEU A 173 34.86 0.66 6.19
N ARG A 174 34.33 0.67 4.96
CA ARG A 174 34.11 -0.52 4.13
C ARG A 174 35.36 -0.96 3.36
N TYR A 175 36.11 -0.01 2.82
CA TYR A 175 37.23 -0.29 1.90
C TYR A 175 38.60 0.18 2.40
N GLY A 176 38.66 0.99 3.46
CA GLY A 176 39.89 1.65 3.89
C GLY A 176 40.25 2.90 3.08
N ASP A 177 39.52 3.18 2.00
CA ASP A 177 39.78 4.28 1.07
C ASP A 177 38.60 5.28 1.03
N PRO A 178 38.79 6.55 1.37
CA PRO A 178 37.71 7.55 1.36
C PRO A 178 37.22 7.90 -0.05
N ASN A 179 38.05 7.69 -1.08
CA ASN A 179 37.73 8.02 -2.47
C ASN A 179 36.96 6.90 -3.19
N LYS A 180 36.77 5.74 -2.56
CA LYS A 180 36.18 4.55 -3.19
C LYS A 180 34.66 4.49 -3.01
N ASN A 181 33.96 5.41 -3.68
CA ASN A 181 32.51 5.47 -3.73
C ASN A 181 31.96 4.62 -4.87
N LEU A 182 31.49 3.40 -4.58
CA LEU A 182 30.81 2.58 -5.59
C LEU A 182 29.30 2.74 -5.48
N ALA A 183 28.64 2.99 -6.62
CA ALA A 183 27.18 3.12 -6.72
C ALA A 183 26.42 1.88 -6.21
N ILE A 184 27.03 0.68 -6.29
CA ILE A 184 26.45 -0.58 -5.81
C ILE A 184 26.30 -0.65 -4.28
N ASN A 185 26.89 0.28 -3.53
CA ASN A 185 26.79 0.30 -2.07
C ASN A 185 25.50 0.95 -1.57
N PHE A 186 24.81 1.73 -2.42
CA PHE A 186 23.59 2.45 -2.05
C PHE A 186 23.73 3.17 -0.70
N GLY A 187 24.84 3.89 -0.49
CA GLY A 187 25.25 4.41 0.80
C GLY A 187 26.31 5.52 0.68
N GLY A 188 26.55 6.27 1.76
CA GLY A 188 27.47 7.42 1.79
C GLY A 188 26.82 8.81 1.78
N ASP A 189 25.49 8.89 1.67
CA ASP A 189 24.80 10.16 1.40
C ASP A 189 24.64 11.08 2.64
N GLY A 190 24.84 10.58 3.86
CA GLY A 190 24.72 11.38 5.10
C GLY A 190 23.34 12.01 5.35
N GLY A 191 22.31 11.63 4.56
CA GLY A 191 21.02 12.31 4.49
C GLY A 191 20.05 12.03 5.65
N PHE A 192 18.75 12.24 5.40
CA PHE A 192 17.69 12.09 6.41
C PHE A 192 17.73 10.73 7.14
N VAL A 193 17.95 9.63 6.40
CA VAL A 193 17.99 8.27 6.97
C VAL A 193 19.16 8.10 7.95
N HIS A 194 20.29 8.76 7.69
CA HIS A 194 21.42 8.80 8.62
C HIS A 194 21.05 9.56 9.89
N HIS A 195 20.47 10.76 9.78
CA HIS A 195 20.02 11.52 10.95
C HIS A 195 18.96 10.79 11.78
N PHE A 196 18.00 10.13 11.11
CA PHE A 196 16.99 9.32 11.76
C PHE A 196 17.60 8.14 12.54
N SER A 197 18.45 7.35 11.88
CA SER A 197 19.10 6.20 12.53
C SER A 197 20.09 6.62 13.62
N SER A 198 20.83 7.72 13.45
CA SER A 198 21.72 8.31 14.45
C SER A 198 20.97 8.85 15.67
N SER A 199 19.78 9.42 15.47
CA SER A 199 18.93 9.88 16.58
C SER A 199 18.39 8.71 17.41
N LEU A 200 18.01 7.61 16.74
CA LEU A 200 17.55 6.39 17.41
C LEU A 200 18.70 5.65 18.11
N LEU A 201 19.91 5.65 17.54
CA LEU A 201 21.13 5.04 18.10
C LEU A 201 22.11 6.10 18.60
N PHE A 202 21.66 6.98 19.50
CA PHE A 202 22.50 8.04 20.06
C PHE A 202 23.69 7.49 20.87
N TRP A 203 23.60 6.25 21.38
CA TRP A 203 24.62 5.65 22.26
C TRP A 203 25.72 4.89 21.53
N LYS A 204 25.66 4.75 20.20
CA LYS A 204 26.57 3.89 19.43
C LYS A 204 27.20 4.68 18.29
N SER A 205 28.53 4.55 18.07
CA SER A 205 29.21 5.24 16.98
C SER A 205 29.00 4.55 15.62
N ASP A 206 29.28 5.25 14.51
CA ASP A 206 29.15 4.72 13.14
C ASP A 206 30.05 3.50 12.93
N ALA A 207 31.31 3.58 13.37
CA ALA A 207 32.28 2.49 13.29
C ALA A 207 31.84 1.26 14.10
N GLU A 208 31.29 1.44 15.31
CA GLU A 208 30.74 0.35 16.11
C GLU A 208 29.51 -0.29 15.47
N CYS A 209 28.69 0.50 14.77
CA CYS A 209 27.52 -0.01 14.03
C CYS A 209 27.98 -0.86 12.85
N CYS A 210 28.95 -0.38 12.06
CA CYS A 210 29.52 -1.13 10.96
C CYS A 210 30.20 -2.42 11.42
N ARG A 211 30.94 -2.38 12.54
CA ARG A 211 31.60 -3.56 13.11
C ARG A 211 30.59 -4.60 13.59
N ALA A 212 29.51 -4.18 14.24
CA ALA A 212 28.50 -5.11 14.75
C ALA A 212 27.71 -5.83 13.66
N MET A 213 27.61 -5.24 12.46
CA MET A 213 26.95 -5.87 11.31
C MET A 213 27.95 -6.53 10.34
N ASN A 214 29.23 -6.64 10.75
CA ASN A 214 30.32 -7.15 9.92
C ASN A 214 30.41 -6.46 8.55
N MET A 215 30.13 -5.14 8.52
CA MET A 215 30.16 -4.33 7.30
C MET A 215 31.44 -3.52 7.15
N SER A 216 32.24 -3.39 8.21
CA SER A 216 33.56 -2.75 8.20
C SER A 216 34.68 -3.76 7.98
N LEU A 217 35.78 -3.33 7.36
CA LEU A 217 36.98 -4.15 7.27
C LEU A 217 37.60 -4.35 8.66
N GLN A 218 37.81 -5.60 9.07
CA GLN A 218 38.51 -5.94 10.30
C GLN A 218 39.66 -6.92 9.99
N ASP A 219 40.87 -6.56 10.42
CA ASP A 219 42.09 -7.38 10.36
C ASP A 219 42.45 -7.94 8.97
N ASP A 220 42.31 -7.11 7.91
CA ASP A 220 42.62 -7.42 6.50
C ASP A 220 41.89 -8.65 5.89
N LYS A 221 40.85 -9.15 6.56
CA LYS A 221 40.03 -10.26 6.06
C LYS A 221 38.87 -9.77 5.21
N PHE A 222 39.16 -9.38 3.97
CA PHE A 222 38.16 -8.96 2.98
C PHE A 222 37.03 -9.98 2.72
N LEU A 223 37.26 -11.26 3.02
CA LEU A 223 36.31 -12.35 2.79
C LEU A 223 35.19 -12.44 3.84
N ASP A 224 35.36 -11.85 5.03
CA ASP A 224 34.36 -11.93 6.11
C ASP A 224 33.32 -10.80 6.06
N VAL A 225 33.55 -9.79 5.23
CA VAL A 225 32.69 -8.61 5.15
C VAL A 225 31.33 -8.96 4.55
N MET A 226 30.26 -8.78 5.32
CA MET A 226 28.87 -9.02 4.94
C MET A 226 28.18 -7.73 4.47
N GLY A 227 27.11 -7.87 3.70
CA GLY A 227 26.27 -6.76 3.27
C GLY A 227 24.88 -6.82 3.89
N SER A 228 24.11 -5.75 3.71
CA SER A 228 22.76 -5.62 4.28
C SER A 228 21.75 -6.63 3.71
N PHE A 229 22.02 -7.26 2.55
CA PHE A 229 21.16 -8.32 1.99
C PHE A 229 21.04 -9.55 2.88
N SER A 230 22.09 -9.88 3.64
CA SER A 230 22.13 -11.03 4.54
C SER A 230 21.00 -11.00 5.60
N LEU A 231 20.50 -9.81 5.94
CA LEU A 231 19.47 -9.59 6.96
C LEU A 231 18.05 -9.86 6.47
N LEU A 232 17.78 -9.76 5.16
CA LEU A 232 16.41 -9.85 4.63
C LEU A 232 15.78 -11.23 4.82
N TRP A 233 16.58 -12.29 4.65
CA TRP A 233 16.09 -13.67 4.78
C TRP A 233 15.65 -14.02 6.21
N PRO A 234 16.50 -13.87 7.25
CA PRO A 234 16.07 -14.15 8.62
C PRO A 234 14.95 -13.19 9.06
N LEU A 235 14.95 -11.94 8.60
CA LEU A 235 13.85 -11.02 8.83
C LEU A 235 12.52 -11.56 8.28
N PHE A 236 12.52 -12.01 7.02
CA PHE A 236 11.31 -12.55 6.38
C PHE A 236 10.74 -13.76 7.14
N LEU A 237 11.60 -14.66 7.61
CA LEU A 237 11.18 -15.79 8.45
C LEU A 237 10.58 -15.33 9.78
N THR A 238 11.14 -14.29 10.40
CA THR A 238 10.59 -13.70 11.63
C THR A 238 9.20 -13.06 11.37
N LEU A 239 9.02 -12.37 10.24
CA LEU A 239 7.71 -11.83 9.85
C LEU A 239 6.67 -12.95 9.64
N CYS A 240 7.06 -14.03 8.96
CA CYS A 240 6.25 -15.23 8.80
C CYS A 240 5.86 -15.85 10.16
N PHE A 241 6.81 -15.95 11.09
CA PHE A 241 6.56 -16.45 12.43
C PHE A 241 5.62 -15.55 13.23
N SER A 242 5.79 -14.22 13.14
CA SER A 242 4.85 -13.27 13.75
C SER A 242 3.43 -13.45 13.21
N GLN A 243 3.27 -13.64 11.90
CA GLN A 243 1.96 -13.85 11.28
C GLN A 243 1.33 -15.20 11.66
N PHE A 244 2.16 -16.23 11.83
CA PHE A 244 1.71 -17.53 12.33
C PHE A 244 1.16 -17.43 13.74
N ILE A 245 1.89 -16.78 14.64
CA ILE A 245 1.45 -16.57 16.02
C ILE A 245 0.14 -15.78 16.08
N GLU A 246 0.00 -14.79 15.21
CA GLU A 246 -1.26 -14.05 15.10
C GLU A 246 -2.43 -14.93 14.71
N THR A 247 -2.25 -15.69 13.63
CA THR A 247 -3.28 -16.58 13.10
C THR A 247 -3.67 -17.65 14.12
N LEU A 248 -2.70 -18.18 14.85
CA LEU A 248 -2.91 -19.12 15.95
C LEU A 248 -3.76 -18.49 17.06
N ASN A 249 -3.42 -17.27 17.50
CA ASN A 249 -4.17 -16.57 18.56
C ASN A 249 -5.61 -16.25 18.14
N CYS A 250 -5.82 -15.82 16.88
CA CYS A 250 -7.15 -15.59 16.32
C CYS A 250 -7.97 -16.89 16.27
N ALA A 251 -7.38 -17.98 15.79
CA ALA A 251 -8.03 -19.28 15.70
C ALA A 251 -8.47 -19.80 17.08
N LEU A 252 -7.61 -19.70 18.10
CA LEU A 252 -7.94 -20.11 19.47
C LEU A 252 -9.12 -19.31 20.07
N GLN A 253 -9.26 -18.03 19.69
CA GLN A 253 -10.34 -17.16 20.13
C GLN A 253 -11.62 -17.30 19.29
N GLY A 254 -11.60 -18.11 18.23
CA GLY A 254 -12.71 -18.20 17.27
C GLY A 254 -12.91 -16.92 16.45
N ARG A 255 -11.84 -16.13 16.26
CA ARG A 255 -11.86 -14.87 15.49
C ARG A 255 -11.16 -15.06 14.15
N GLN A 256 -11.59 -14.30 13.16
CA GLN A 256 -10.90 -14.24 11.88
C GLN A 256 -9.61 -13.41 12.01
N PRO A 257 -8.48 -13.88 11.44
CA PRO A 257 -7.27 -13.07 11.36
C PRO A 257 -7.54 -11.87 10.45
N LEU A 258 -7.21 -10.68 10.94
CA LEU A 258 -7.42 -9.43 10.23
C LEU A 258 -6.06 -8.89 9.74
N PRO A 259 -5.97 -8.37 8.50
CA PRO A 259 -4.77 -7.71 8.03
C PRO A 259 -4.60 -6.39 8.80
N GLU A 260 -3.61 -6.32 9.68
CA GLU A 260 -3.35 -5.13 10.49
C GLU A 260 -1.99 -4.49 10.19
N THR A 261 -1.18 -5.15 9.38
CA THR A 261 0.11 -4.66 8.92
C THR A 261 -0.08 -4.01 7.56
N GLY A 262 0.54 -2.85 7.35
CA GLY A 262 0.37 -2.07 6.11
C GLY A 262 0.86 -2.77 4.84
N MET A 263 1.53 -3.93 4.99
CA MET A 263 1.95 -4.79 3.90
C MET A 263 1.78 -6.26 4.30
N THR A 264 1.32 -7.09 3.38
CA THR A 264 1.09 -8.53 3.55
C THR A 264 2.39 -9.33 3.45
N THR A 265 2.42 -10.56 3.95
CA THR A 265 3.59 -11.45 3.82
C THR A 265 3.98 -11.68 2.35
N PHE A 266 3.00 -11.74 1.45
CA PHE A 266 3.24 -11.88 0.01
C PHE A 266 3.93 -10.63 -0.57
N GLU A 267 3.47 -9.44 -0.21
CA GLU A 267 4.07 -8.19 -0.67
C GLU A 267 5.50 -8.02 -0.12
N HIS A 268 5.77 -8.43 1.13
CA HIS A 268 7.13 -8.52 1.66
C HIS A 268 8.01 -9.47 0.85
N SER A 269 7.51 -10.67 0.51
CA SER A 269 8.31 -11.62 -0.28
C SER A 269 8.62 -11.11 -1.68
N LEU A 270 7.69 -10.39 -2.30
CA LEU A 270 7.89 -9.84 -3.62
C LEU A 270 8.88 -8.66 -3.57
N ALA A 271 8.76 -7.78 -2.59
CA ALA A 271 9.71 -6.67 -2.38
C ALA A 271 11.15 -7.15 -2.15
N PHE A 272 11.35 -8.23 -1.38
CA PHE A 272 12.67 -8.82 -1.15
C PHE A 272 13.20 -9.57 -2.39
N ALA A 273 12.31 -10.23 -3.14
CA ALA A 273 12.68 -10.87 -4.40
C ALA A 273 13.10 -9.85 -5.48
N GLU A 274 12.42 -8.72 -5.57
CA GLU A 274 12.81 -7.60 -6.43
C GLU A 274 14.18 -7.05 -6.05
N SER A 275 14.43 -6.86 -4.76
CA SER A 275 15.74 -6.42 -4.26
C SER A 275 16.85 -7.39 -4.68
N GLU A 276 16.61 -8.71 -4.57
CA GLU A 276 17.55 -9.74 -5.03
C GLU A 276 17.77 -9.70 -6.55
N ALA A 277 16.71 -9.47 -7.33
CA ALA A 277 16.79 -9.35 -8.78
C ALA A 277 17.58 -8.10 -9.21
N MET A 278 17.35 -6.96 -8.55
CA MET A 278 18.09 -5.72 -8.77
C MET A 278 19.58 -5.88 -8.49
N LEU A 279 19.93 -6.52 -7.37
CA LEU A 279 21.31 -6.85 -7.00
C LEU A 279 21.97 -7.77 -8.04
N THR A 280 21.24 -8.79 -8.49
CA THR A 280 21.72 -9.71 -9.53
C THR A 280 21.97 -8.98 -10.85
N ASN A 281 21.10 -8.05 -11.23
CA ASN A 281 21.25 -7.27 -12.46
C ASN A 281 22.43 -6.28 -12.38
N ALA A 282 22.61 -5.62 -11.24
CA ALA A 282 23.76 -4.74 -10.99
C ALA A 282 25.10 -5.48 -11.11
N LEU A 283 25.16 -6.75 -10.68
CA LEU A 283 26.32 -7.62 -10.89
C LEU A 283 26.45 -8.09 -12.36
N GLY A 284 25.33 -8.46 -13.00
CA GLY A 284 25.30 -8.99 -14.37
C GLY A 284 25.76 -7.97 -15.42
N LEU A 285 25.46 -6.69 -15.22
CA LEU A 285 25.96 -5.60 -16.06
C LEU A 285 27.48 -5.37 -15.90
N SER A 286 28.07 -5.77 -14.76
CA SER A 286 29.49 -5.58 -14.46
C SER A 286 30.37 -6.78 -14.83
N ILE A 287 29.80 -7.99 -14.97
CA ILE A 287 30.55 -9.22 -15.27
C ILE A 287 30.55 -9.51 -16.79
N PHE A 288 29.62 -8.94 -17.57
CA PHE A 288 29.49 -9.17 -19.02
C PHE A 288 29.50 -7.90 -19.88
N GLY A 289 30.02 -6.78 -19.37
CA GLY A 289 30.30 -5.61 -20.21
C GLY A 289 31.49 -5.89 -21.16
N PRO A 290 31.47 -5.43 -22.42
CA PRO A 290 32.61 -5.62 -23.33
C PRO A 290 33.83 -4.92 -22.72
N ALA A 291 34.91 -5.67 -22.53
CA ALA A 291 36.19 -5.11 -22.13
C ALA A 291 36.65 -4.14 -23.22
N ASP A 292 36.55 -2.84 -22.98
CA ASP A 292 37.21 -1.84 -23.81
C ASP A 292 38.71 -1.98 -23.63
N SER A 293 39.32 -2.54 -24.67
CA SER A 293 40.74 -2.74 -24.82
C SER A 293 41.45 -1.43 -25.12
N THR A 294 41.74 -0.59 -24.12
CA THR A 294 42.68 0.54 -24.27
C THR A 294 43.24 1.01 -22.93
N SER A 295 44.24 0.30 -22.43
CA SER A 295 45.41 0.89 -21.75
C SER A 295 46.44 -0.19 -21.45
N ARG A 296 47.28 -0.48 -22.47
CA ARG A 296 48.60 -1.05 -22.24
C ARG A 296 49.47 0.01 -21.56
N SER A 297 49.90 -0.26 -20.35
CA SER A 297 51.15 0.28 -19.81
C SER A 297 51.82 -0.79 -18.96
N ASN A 298 53.04 -1.10 -19.33
CA ASN A 298 53.86 -2.19 -18.83
C ASN A 298 54.18 -2.04 -17.33
N ALA A 299 54.03 -3.12 -16.56
CA ALA A 299 54.78 -3.37 -15.34
C ALA A 299 54.87 -4.89 -15.11
N ASP A 300 56.02 -5.31 -14.62
CA ASP A 300 56.61 -6.63 -14.73
C ASP A 300 55.84 -7.80 -14.10
N VAL A 301 56.07 -8.97 -14.71
CA VAL A 301 55.78 -10.30 -14.18
C VAL A 301 56.78 -10.60 -13.06
N SER A 302 56.31 -10.69 -11.81
CA SER A 302 56.91 -11.50 -10.73
C SER A 302 56.03 -11.42 -9.47
N ASP A 303 55.00 -12.27 -9.38
CA ASP A 303 54.75 -13.13 -8.22
C ASP A 303 53.47 -13.93 -8.44
N ALA A 304 53.67 -15.18 -8.83
CA ALA A 304 52.64 -16.19 -8.90
C ALA A 304 52.59 -16.92 -7.55
N SER A 305 51.88 -16.34 -6.59
CA SER A 305 51.28 -17.09 -5.48
C SER A 305 50.29 -16.21 -4.71
N ASP A 306 49.10 -16.78 -4.51
CA ASP A 306 48.16 -16.52 -3.42
C ASP A 306 46.76 -15.96 -3.75
N ILE A 307 45.79 -16.86 -3.50
CA ILE A 307 44.41 -16.63 -3.06
C ILE A 307 43.36 -16.57 -4.19
N SER A 308 43.10 -17.78 -4.71
CA SER A 308 41.76 -18.33 -4.88
C SER A 308 40.74 -17.47 -5.62
N SER A 309 40.61 -17.72 -6.92
CA SER A 309 39.32 -17.75 -7.60
C SER A 309 38.44 -18.84 -6.97
N VAL A 310 38.01 -18.63 -5.72
CA VAL A 310 36.93 -19.40 -5.11
C VAL A 310 35.75 -19.26 -6.06
N LEU A 311 35.25 -20.40 -6.54
CA LEU A 311 33.97 -20.54 -7.23
C LEU A 311 32.86 -20.06 -6.28
N LEU A 312 32.77 -18.74 -6.13
CA LEU A 312 31.86 -18.08 -5.21
C LEU A 312 30.46 -18.27 -5.78
N THR A 313 29.64 -19.05 -5.06
CA THR A 313 28.26 -19.28 -5.46
C THR A 313 27.52 -17.94 -5.47
N LYS A 314 26.61 -17.73 -6.43
CA LYS A 314 25.78 -16.51 -6.54
C LYS A 314 25.22 -16.05 -5.18
N SER A 315 24.79 -16.98 -4.33
CA SER A 315 24.28 -16.72 -2.98
C SER A 315 25.32 -16.10 -2.04
N MET A 316 26.57 -16.56 -2.08
CA MET A 316 27.67 -16.04 -1.26
C MET A 316 28.06 -14.63 -1.72
N VAL A 317 28.00 -14.34 -3.03
CA VAL A 317 28.24 -12.99 -3.55
C VAL A 317 27.12 -12.04 -3.12
N LEU A 318 25.86 -12.43 -3.27
CA LEU A 318 24.70 -11.61 -2.89
C LEU A 318 24.69 -11.26 -1.40
N GLN A 319 25.09 -12.18 -0.52
CA GLN A 319 25.17 -11.93 0.93
C GLN A 319 26.16 -10.83 1.31
N ARG A 320 27.13 -10.52 0.44
CA ARG A 320 28.12 -9.45 0.65
C ARG A 320 27.67 -8.09 0.12
N LEU A 321 26.54 -8.02 -0.60
CA LEU A 321 26.05 -6.78 -1.19
C LEU A 321 25.04 -6.05 -0.29
N ASN A 322 24.95 -4.74 -0.49
CA ASN A 322 23.99 -3.89 0.22
C ASN A 322 22.72 -3.75 -0.58
N VAL A 323 21.60 -3.90 0.10
CA VAL A 323 20.26 -3.59 -0.40
C VAL A 323 20.04 -2.08 -0.35
N PRO A 324 19.23 -1.51 -1.25
CA PRO A 324 18.82 -0.11 -1.17
C PRO A 324 18.27 0.28 0.21
N SER A 325 18.66 1.46 0.69
CA SER A 325 18.29 1.99 2.00
C SER A 325 16.77 2.11 2.20
N GLU A 326 16.04 2.31 1.10
CA GLU A 326 14.60 2.44 1.02
C GLU A 326 13.91 1.12 1.42
N VAL A 327 14.42 -0.02 0.94
CA VAL A 327 13.89 -1.36 1.29
C VAL A 327 14.14 -1.64 2.77
N LEU A 328 15.31 -1.27 3.30
CA LEU A 328 15.62 -1.39 4.72
C LEU A 328 14.69 -0.52 5.59
N LEU A 329 14.34 0.68 5.11
CA LEU A 329 13.41 1.57 5.80
C LEU A 329 11.99 0.97 5.85
N ILE A 330 11.50 0.39 4.75
CA ILE A 330 10.21 -0.32 4.71
C ILE A 330 10.24 -1.52 5.66
N ALA A 331 11.33 -2.29 5.66
CA ALA A 331 11.54 -3.42 6.54
C ALA A 331 11.53 -3.00 8.02
N LEU A 332 12.16 -1.87 8.35
CA LEU A 332 12.15 -1.29 9.70
C LEU A 332 10.73 -0.91 10.14
N ILE A 333 10.02 -0.15 9.30
CA ILE A 333 8.63 0.27 9.57
C ILE A 333 7.74 -0.97 9.76
N SER A 334 7.94 -2.01 8.95
CA SER A 334 7.23 -3.29 9.09
C SER A 334 7.49 -3.95 10.44
N CYS A 335 8.76 -4.07 10.85
CA CYS A 335 9.11 -4.67 12.13
C CYS A 335 8.45 -3.92 13.29
N LEU A 336 8.51 -2.59 13.27
CA LEU A 336 7.91 -1.76 14.31
C LEU A 336 6.37 -1.87 14.31
N SER A 337 5.75 -1.99 13.14
CA SER A 337 4.31 -2.25 12.99
C SER A 337 3.88 -3.60 13.57
N HIS A 338 4.65 -4.66 13.30
CA HIS A 338 4.42 -5.97 13.90
C HIS A 338 4.62 -5.95 15.42
N ILE A 339 5.65 -5.25 15.93
CA ILE A 339 5.89 -5.10 17.37
C ILE A 339 4.73 -4.37 18.04
N SER A 340 4.28 -3.23 17.49
CA SER A 340 3.20 -2.46 18.09
C SER A 340 1.89 -3.25 18.09
N SER A 341 1.60 -3.99 17.03
CA SER A 341 0.42 -4.87 16.94
C SER A 341 0.51 -6.01 17.98
N ALA A 342 1.69 -6.63 18.14
CA ALA A 342 1.92 -7.64 19.16
C ALA A 342 1.76 -7.08 20.59
N VAL A 343 2.26 -5.88 20.87
CA VAL A 343 2.09 -5.19 22.17
C VAL A 343 0.60 -4.90 22.46
N LEU A 344 -0.14 -4.45 21.45
CA LEU A 344 -1.59 -4.25 21.56
C LEU A 344 -2.34 -5.58 21.75
N ALA A 345 -1.84 -6.68 21.19
CA ALA A 345 -2.39 -8.01 21.39
C ALA A 345 -2.18 -8.51 22.84
N ILE A 346 -0.99 -8.28 23.40
CA ILE A 346 -0.66 -8.62 24.80
C ILE A 346 -1.58 -7.87 25.77
N THR A 347 -1.78 -6.56 25.57
CA THR A 347 -2.66 -5.73 26.41
C THR A 347 -4.16 -6.00 26.19
N GLY A 348 -4.52 -6.71 25.12
CA GLY A 348 -5.91 -7.02 24.78
C GLY A 348 -6.72 -5.83 24.23
N ARG A 349 -6.08 -4.68 23.98
CA ARG A 349 -6.71 -3.47 23.45
C ARG A 349 -6.63 -3.34 21.93
N ARG A 350 -6.05 -4.34 21.26
CA ARG A 350 -5.88 -4.40 19.80
C ARG A 350 -7.13 -4.01 19.00
N HIS A 351 -8.29 -4.57 19.34
CA HIS A 351 -9.53 -4.28 18.61
C HIS A 351 -10.01 -2.83 18.79
N GLN A 352 -9.77 -2.21 19.94
CA GLN A 352 -10.21 -0.85 20.25
C GLN A 352 -9.26 0.23 19.70
N LEU A 353 -8.00 -0.11 19.45
CA LEU A 353 -6.98 0.83 18.98
C LEU A 353 -6.47 0.49 17.57
N ARG A 354 -7.23 -0.33 16.82
CA ARG A 354 -6.84 -0.79 15.49
C ARG A 354 -6.67 0.38 14.52
N LEU A 355 -7.62 1.31 14.50
CA LEU A 355 -7.56 2.47 13.62
C LEU A 355 -6.31 3.31 13.88
N VAL A 356 -6.00 3.60 15.15
CA VAL A 356 -4.85 4.42 15.53
C VAL A 356 -3.54 3.73 15.17
N ASN A 357 -3.41 2.45 15.51
CA ASN A 357 -2.19 1.69 15.23
C ASN A 357 -1.92 1.62 13.72
N THR A 358 -2.93 1.26 12.94
CA THR A 358 -2.81 1.18 11.47
C THR A 358 -2.56 2.54 10.84
N ALA A 359 -3.17 3.61 11.36
CA ALA A 359 -2.97 4.98 10.87
C ALA A 359 -1.52 5.47 11.09
N ILE A 360 -0.95 5.26 12.29
CA ILE A 360 0.43 5.68 12.59
C ILE A 360 1.40 5.04 11.60
N TRP A 361 1.31 3.72 11.42
CA TRP A 361 2.24 3.01 10.52
C TRP A 361 1.97 3.27 9.04
N ALA A 362 0.71 3.41 8.63
CA ALA A 362 0.37 3.83 7.28
C ALA A 362 0.99 5.20 6.97
N MET A 363 0.86 6.17 7.86
CA MET A 363 1.49 7.48 7.69
C MET A 363 3.02 7.37 7.61
N CYS A 364 3.66 6.52 8.43
CA CYS A 364 5.10 6.28 8.32
C CYS A 364 5.51 5.71 6.95
N TYR A 365 4.80 4.70 6.43
CA TYR A 365 5.06 4.15 5.09
C TYR A 365 4.92 5.21 4.00
N MET A 366 3.84 5.99 4.08
CA MET A 366 3.54 7.03 3.13
C MET A 366 4.55 8.18 3.16
N THR A 367 4.99 8.60 4.34
CA THR A 367 6.04 9.61 4.49
C THR A 367 7.37 9.10 3.94
N ALA A 368 7.74 7.84 4.20
CA ALA A 368 8.94 7.23 3.63
C ALA A 368 8.89 7.19 2.10
N PHE A 369 7.71 6.87 1.53
CA PHE A 369 7.48 6.89 0.10
C PHE A 369 7.56 8.31 -0.49
N CYS A 370 6.87 9.28 0.11
CA CYS A 370 6.94 10.68 -0.32
C CYS A 370 8.36 11.23 -0.24
N TRP A 371 9.12 10.90 0.81
CA TRP A 371 10.52 11.28 0.92
C TRP A 371 11.37 10.72 -0.22
N SER A 372 11.22 9.43 -0.54
CA SER A 372 11.90 8.79 -1.68
C SER A 372 11.53 9.46 -3.01
N LEU A 373 10.24 9.77 -3.22
CA LEU A 373 9.76 10.42 -4.43
C LEU A 373 10.31 11.86 -4.58
N VAL A 374 10.32 12.64 -3.50
CA VAL A 374 10.86 14.00 -3.49
C VAL A 374 12.36 13.95 -3.79
N ASN A 375 13.11 13.05 -3.16
CA ASN A 375 14.55 12.90 -3.39
C ASN A 375 14.86 12.53 -4.84
N ALA A 376 14.04 11.66 -5.43
CA ALA A 376 14.18 11.29 -6.84
C ALA A 376 13.82 12.44 -7.80
N LEU A 377 12.87 13.30 -7.43
CA LEU A 377 12.49 14.47 -8.25
C LEU A 377 13.49 15.62 -8.12
N SER A 378 14.10 15.79 -6.94
CA SER A 378 15.06 16.87 -6.65
C SER A 378 16.46 16.63 -7.21
N SER A 379 16.79 15.38 -7.56
CA SER A 379 18.12 14.99 -8.07
C SER A 379 18.08 14.53 -9.54
N PRO A 380 17.74 15.40 -10.52
CA PRO A 380 17.61 15.02 -11.93
C PRO A 380 18.93 14.95 -12.72
N LEU A 381 20.10 15.03 -12.08
CA LEU A 381 21.40 15.19 -12.76
C LEU A 381 22.36 14.05 -12.41
N GLY A 382 22.06 12.85 -12.90
CA GLY A 382 22.99 11.72 -12.85
C GLY A 382 22.43 10.49 -13.57
N PRO A 383 23.10 9.93 -14.60
CA PRO A 383 22.70 8.68 -15.27
C PRO A 383 22.63 7.45 -14.34
N HIS A 384 23.09 7.58 -13.10
CA HIS A 384 23.27 6.50 -12.12
C HIS A 384 22.34 6.58 -10.89
N ASP A 385 21.50 7.62 -10.77
CA ASP A 385 20.70 7.91 -9.56
C ASP A 385 19.20 8.06 -9.83
N LEU A 386 18.58 7.09 -10.50
CA LEU A 386 17.12 7.02 -10.50
C LEU A 386 16.63 6.47 -9.16
N GLY A 387 16.47 7.36 -8.16
CA GLY A 387 15.95 7.03 -6.83
C GLY A 387 14.57 6.34 -6.82
N ILE A 388 13.74 6.56 -7.86
CA ILE A 388 12.46 5.86 -8.05
C ILE A 388 12.66 4.35 -8.32
N ILE A 389 13.80 3.93 -8.87
CA ILE A 389 14.10 2.51 -9.15
C ILE A 389 14.52 1.77 -7.87
N ARG A 390 14.90 2.48 -6.79
CA ARG A 390 15.36 1.87 -5.54
C ARG A 390 14.24 1.33 -4.66
N PHE A 391 13.00 1.75 -4.90
CA PHE A 391 11.84 1.35 -4.11
C PHE A 391 11.16 0.12 -4.74
N PRO A 392 10.74 -0.89 -3.94
CA PRO A 392 10.03 -2.06 -4.45
C PRO A 392 8.75 -1.67 -5.21
N THR A 393 8.56 -2.24 -6.39
CA THR A 393 7.45 -1.90 -7.29
C THR A 393 6.09 -2.25 -6.68
N VAL A 394 6.04 -3.32 -5.90
CA VAL A 394 4.82 -3.71 -5.16
C VAL A 394 4.38 -2.64 -4.20
N CYS A 395 5.32 -2.02 -3.50
CA CYS A 395 5.01 -0.96 -2.56
C CYS A 395 4.59 0.32 -3.32
N ILE A 396 5.19 0.60 -4.49
CA ILE A 396 4.75 1.69 -5.37
C ILE A 396 3.28 1.49 -5.78
N ILE A 397 2.95 0.33 -6.34
CA ILE A 397 1.61 0.02 -6.86
C ILE A 397 0.58 -0.01 -5.73
N GLY A 398 0.94 -0.53 -4.55
CA GLY A 398 0.06 -0.61 -3.39
C GLY A 398 -0.21 0.76 -2.73
N PHE A 399 0.80 1.61 -2.59
CA PHE A 399 0.68 2.85 -1.82
C PHE A 399 0.29 4.08 -2.64
N ILE A 400 0.57 4.14 -3.95
CA ILE A 400 0.19 5.28 -4.80
C ILE A 400 -1.31 5.62 -4.73
N PRO A 401 -2.25 4.65 -4.87
CA PRO A 401 -3.68 4.97 -4.83
C PRO A 401 -4.08 5.62 -3.51
N HIS A 402 -3.59 5.10 -2.38
CA HIS A 402 -3.85 5.66 -1.07
C HIS A 402 -3.25 7.07 -0.90
N MET A 403 -2.08 7.33 -1.48
CA MET A 403 -1.50 8.68 -1.51
C MET A 403 -2.33 9.67 -2.29
N LEU A 404 -2.82 9.29 -3.47
CA LEU A 404 -3.68 10.14 -4.27
C LEU A 404 -5.01 10.44 -3.57
N ILE A 405 -5.58 9.46 -2.86
CA ILE A 405 -6.80 9.66 -2.06
C ILE A 405 -6.52 10.63 -0.91
N ILE A 406 -5.43 10.45 -0.15
CA ILE A 406 -5.07 11.38 0.94
C ILE A 406 -4.82 12.78 0.39
N LEU A 407 -4.09 12.91 -0.73
CA LEU A 407 -3.86 14.20 -1.38
C LEU A 407 -5.18 14.85 -1.80
N GLY A 408 -6.08 14.09 -2.41
CA GLY A 408 -7.42 14.57 -2.78
C GLY A 408 -8.21 15.05 -1.56
N ILE A 409 -8.26 14.25 -0.49
CA ILE A 409 -8.91 14.62 0.77
C ILE A 409 -8.28 15.89 1.36
N MET A 410 -6.95 16.04 1.32
CA MET A 410 -6.24 17.22 1.81
C MET A 410 -6.58 18.47 1.00
N VAL A 411 -6.62 18.38 -0.33
CA VAL A 411 -7.02 19.48 -1.21
C VAL A 411 -8.48 19.87 -0.97
N CYS A 412 -9.40 18.90 -0.92
CA CYS A 412 -10.80 19.16 -0.60
C CYS A 412 -10.97 19.78 0.79
N SER A 413 -10.21 19.31 1.78
CA SER A 413 -10.23 19.86 3.14
C SER A 413 -9.69 21.29 3.19
N LEU A 414 -8.67 21.62 2.40
CA LEU A 414 -8.13 22.97 2.28
C LEU A 414 -9.16 23.92 1.67
N ILE A 415 -9.81 23.51 0.57
CA ILE A 415 -10.87 24.30 -0.08
C ILE A 415 -12.02 24.53 0.89
N TYR A 416 -12.47 23.48 1.58
CA TYR A 416 -13.53 23.57 2.59
C TYR A 416 -13.13 24.47 3.77
N GLY A 417 -11.89 24.36 4.26
CA GLY A 417 -11.36 25.20 5.33
C GLY A 417 -11.30 26.68 4.96
N VAL A 418 -10.88 26.99 3.73
CA VAL A 418 -10.89 28.37 3.19
C VAL A 418 -12.32 28.89 3.07
N ALA A 419 -13.25 28.10 2.55
CA ALA A 419 -14.67 28.48 2.45
C ALA A 419 -15.32 28.70 3.82
N LEU A 420 -15.03 27.85 4.81
CA LEU A 420 -15.49 28.01 6.18
C LEU A 420 -14.93 29.28 6.82
N LEU A 421 -13.64 29.56 6.60
CA LEU A 421 -13.02 30.79 7.09
C LEU A 421 -13.67 32.04 6.49
N LEU A 422 -13.92 32.05 5.18
CA LEU A 422 -14.61 33.16 4.52
C LEU A 422 -16.03 33.34 5.06
N ASN A 423 -16.82 32.26 5.21
CA ASN A 423 -18.16 32.32 5.81
C ASN A 423 -18.14 32.81 7.27
N ALA A 424 -17.11 32.47 8.05
CA ALA A 424 -16.95 32.95 9.42
C ALA A 424 -16.56 34.44 9.49
N LEU A 425 -15.94 34.97 8.43
CA LEU A 425 -15.65 36.40 8.29
C LEU A 425 -16.86 37.19 7.77
N SER A 426 -17.65 36.60 6.85
CA SER A 426 -18.84 37.21 6.24
C SER A 426 -20.14 36.63 6.82
N LEU A 427 -20.43 36.95 8.08
CA LEU A 427 -21.64 36.46 8.75
C LEU A 427 -22.92 36.94 8.06
N PRO A 428 -23.94 36.08 7.92
CA PRO A 428 -25.23 36.47 7.35
C PRO A 428 -25.93 37.55 8.19
N PRO A 429 -26.74 38.42 7.57
CA PRO A 429 -27.37 39.58 8.23
C PRO A 429 -28.36 39.23 9.34
N HIS A 430 -28.77 37.95 9.47
CA HIS A 430 -29.63 37.44 10.54
C HIS A 430 -28.85 36.93 11.77
N ALA A 431 -27.52 37.06 11.80
CA ALA A 431 -26.71 36.58 12.90
C ALA A 431 -26.81 37.51 14.15
N PRO A 432 -26.68 36.96 15.37
CA PRO A 432 -26.72 37.74 16.61
C PRO A 432 -25.62 38.81 16.64
N PRO A 433 -25.87 39.98 17.28
CA PRO A 433 -24.87 41.04 17.38
C PRO A 433 -23.71 40.60 18.30
N ASN A 434 -22.47 40.71 17.79
CA ASN A 434 -21.22 40.34 18.46
C ASN A 434 -21.07 38.87 18.90
N PRO A 435 -21.10 37.90 17.96
CA PRO A 435 -20.87 36.51 18.28
C PRO A 435 -19.39 36.25 18.56
N SER A 436 -19.14 35.37 19.54
CA SER A 436 -17.79 34.87 19.86
C SER A 436 -17.17 34.14 18.65
N ILE A 437 -15.84 34.01 18.60
CA ILE A 437 -15.15 33.32 17.48
C ILE A 437 -15.70 31.90 17.29
N LYS A 438 -15.92 31.15 18.38
CA LYS A 438 -16.50 29.79 18.33
C LYS A 438 -17.90 29.79 17.73
N GLU A 439 -18.71 30.78 18.08
CA GLU A 439 -20.09 30.92 17.61
C GLU A 439 -20.14 31.33 16.13
N ARG A 440 -19.22 32.20 15.69
CA ARG A 440 -19.04 32.53 14.27
C ARG A 440 -18.74 31.30 13.43
N PHE A 441 -17.80 30.46 13.86
CA PHE A 441 -17.49 29.21 13.17
C PHE A 441 -18.65 28.22 13.23
N SER A 442 -19.40 28.13 14.33
CA SER A 442 -20.58 27.27 14.41
C SER A 442 -21.69 27.71 13.46
N ILE A 443 -21.95 29.02 13.36
CA ILE A 443 -22.95 29.57 12.43
C ILE A 443 -22.50 29.36 10.98
N ALA A 444 -21.24 29.65 10.67
CA ALA A 444 -20.65 29.42 9.36
C ALA A 444 -20.69 27.94 8.95
N PHE A 445 -20.40 27.03 9.88
CA PHE A 445 -20.47 25.58 9.66
C PHE A 445 -21.90 25.13 9.31
N ASN A 446 -22.89 25.64 10.04
CA ASN A 446 -24.30 25.33 9.78
C ASN A 446 -24.81 25.95 8.48
N ASN A 447 -24.23 27.06 8.02
CA ASN A 447 -24.61 27.72 6.77
C ASN A 447 -24.06 27.03 5.51
N MET A 448 -23.08 26.13 5.63
CA MET A 448 -22.48 25.48 4.47
C MET A 448 -23.36 24.35 3.93
N GLN A 449 -23.64 24.37 2.62
CA GLN A 449 -24.38 23.34 1.90
C GLN A 449 -23.73 21.94 2.05
N ALA A 450 -22.39 21.90 2.12
CA ALA A 450 -21.66 20.65 2.33
C ALA A 450 -21.99 19.97 3.68
N ASN A 451 -22.35 20.72 4.73
CA ASN A 451 -22.73 20.13 6.02
C ASN A 451 -24.06 19.35 5.93
N VAL A 452 -24.97 19.78 5.06
CA VAL A 452 -26.23 19.06 4.80
C VAL A 452 -25.96 17.71 4.13
N GLN A 453 -24.99 17.66 3.20
CA GLN A 453 -24.56 16.43 2.54
C GLN A 453 -23.78 15.49 3.48
N PHE A 454 -22.93 16.03 4.35
CA PHE A 454 -22.21 15.20 5.32
C PHE A 454 -23.11 14.65 6.43
N SER A 455 -24.20 15.33 6.76
CA SER A 455 -25.17 14.89 7.76
C SER A 455 -26.22 13.91 7.22
N SER A 456 -26.57 13.99 5.92
CA SER A 456 -27.46 13.02 5.27
C SER A 456 -26.78 11.65 5.08
N VAL A 457 -25.46 11.64 4.84
CA VAL A 457 -24.67 10.42 4.66
C VAL A 457 -24.36 9.77 6.02
N SER A 458 -25.29 8.95 6.51
CA SER A 458 -25.19 8.20 7.78
C SER A 458 -23.98 7.25 7.89
N SER A 459 -23.22 7.04 6.81
CA SER A 459 -22.08 6.12 6.74
C SER A 459 -20.76 6.73 7.25
N MET A 460 -20.69 8.03 7.58
CA MET A 460 -19.49 8.69 8.14
C MET A 460 -19.31 8.44 9.65
N ARG A 461 -19.74 7.29 10.18
CA ARG A 461 -19.43 6.90 11.57
C ARG A 461 -18.11 6.15 11.56
N LEU A 462 -17.06 6.82 12.01
CA LEU A 462 -15.74 6.25 12.19
C LEU A 462 -15.75 5.28 13.37
N SER A 463 -15.46 4.00 13.12
CA SER A 463 -15.27 3.03 14.19
C SER A 463 -13.78 2.86 14.48
N TRP A 464 -13.41 2.88 15.76
CA TRP A 464 -12.04 2.59 16.22
C TRP A 464 -11.57 1.16 15.91
N THR A 465 -12.51 0.29 15.52
CA THR A 465 -12.30 -1.11 15.18
C THR A 465 -11.96 -1.33 13.70
N GLU A 466 -12.16 -0.32 12.85
CA GLU A 466 -11.81 -0.36 11.42
C GLU A 466 -10.31 -0.07 11.25
N ASP A 467 -9.70 -0.58 10.19
CA ASP A 467 -8.33 -0.21 9.77
C ASP A 467 -8.32 1.10 9.00
N PHE A 468 -7.17 1.78 9.04
CA PHE A 468 -6.94 3.03 8.35
C PHE A 468 -7.24 2.97 6.84
N TYR A 469 -6.83 1.90 6.15
CA TYR A 469 -7.00 1.80 4.69
C TYR A 469 -8.47 1.68 4.30
N THR A 470 -9.23 0.87 5.04
CA THR A 470 -10.69 0.76 4.86
C THR A 470 -11.40 2.08 5.17
N VAL A 471 -11.03 2.74 6.27
CA VAL A 471 -11.57 4.07 6.62
C VAL A 471 -11.25 5.09 5.54
N LEU A 472 -10.02 5.10 5.03
CA LEU A 472 -9.58 6.01 4.00
C LEU A 472 -10.41 5.84 2.71
N LEU A 473 -10.66 4.60 2.29
CA LEU A 473 -11.51 4.30 1.14
C LEU A 473 -12.97 4.68 1.38
N LYS A 474 -13.51 4.35 2.56
CA LYS A 474 -14.88 4.71 2.96
C LYS A 474 -15.10 6.22 2.95
N ILE A 475 -14.15 6.98 3.49
CA ILE A 475 -14.17 8.45 3.46
C ILE A 475 -14.04 8.95 2.02
N GLY A 476 -13.07 8.46 1.26
CA GLY A 476 -12.84 8.88 -0.13
C GLY A 476 -14.06 8.65 -1.02
N PHE A 477 -14.69 7.48 -0.93
CA PHE A 477 -15.90 7.15 -1.67
C PHE A 477 -17.09 8.03 -1.25
N ASN A 478 -17.34 8.18 0.05
CA ASN A 478 -18.42 9.02 0.56
C ASN A 478 -18.27 10.49 0.12
N VAL A 479 -17.05 11.03 0.20
CA VAL A 479 -16.77 12.41 -0.24
C VAL A 479 -16.99 12.55 -1.74
N LEU A 480 -16.57 11.57 -2.54
CA LEU A 480 -16.80 11.58 -3.99
C LEU A 480 -18.29 11.50 -4.34
N THR A 481 -19.05 10.65 -3.65
CA THR A 481 -20.51 10.55 -3.82
C THR A 481 -21.20 11.86 -3.46
N ALA A 482 -20.89 12.44 -2.30
CA ALA A 482 -21.46 13.71 -1.86
C ALA A 482 -21.14 14.86 -2.83
N ALA A 483 -19.91 14.89 -3.38
CA ALA A 483 -19.54 15.85 -4.42
C ALA A 483 -20.40 15.66 -5.67
N SER A 484 -20.57 14.43 -6.15
CA SER A 484 -21.40 14.13 -7.34
C SER A 484 -22.88 14.53 -7.14
N GLU A 485 -23.48 14.20 -5.99
CA GLU A 485 -24.86 14.56 -5.66
C GLU A 485 -25.05 16.09 -5.58
N SER A 486 -24.06 16.81 -5.03
CA SER A 486 -24.12 18.27 -4.95
C SER A 486 -24.11 18.95 -6.33
N VAL A 487 -23.40 18.37 -7.31
CA VAL A 487 -23.40 18.86 -8.69
C VAL A 487 -24.77 18.62 -9.33
N PHE A 488 -25.33 17.43 -9.18
CA PHE A 488 -26.67 17.11 -9.70
C PHE A 488 -27.77 18.03 -9.15
N LEU A 489 -27.72 18.39 -7.86
CA LEU A 489 -28.70 19.30 -7.25
C LEU A 489 -28.56 20.74 -7.77
N ASN A 490 -27.33 21.18 -8.08
CA ASN A 490 -27.09 22.50 -8.63
C ASN A 490 -27.49 22.61 -10.11
N GLU A 491 -27.47 21.52 -10.87
CA GLU A 491 -27.98 21.51 -12.25
C GLU A 491 -29.52 21.64 -12.31
N GLY A 492 -30.24 21.31 -11.23
CA GLY A 492 -31.69 21.48 -11.10
C GLY A 492 -32.15 22.88 -10.62
N SER A 493 -31.25 23.79 -10.28
CA SER A 493 -31.59 25.05 -9.57
C SER A 493 -32.28 26.11 -10.43
N LYS A 494 -32.49 25.86 -11.73
CA LYS A 494 -33.32 26.71 -12.61
C LYS A 494 -34.81 26.34 -12.59
N ILE A 495 -35.23 25.44 -11.70
CA ILE A 495 -36.65 25.17 -11.49
C ILE A 495 -37.18 26.24 -10.53
N GLN A 496 -37.63 27.37 -11.08
CA GLN A 496 -38.43 28.33 -10.32
C GLN A 496 -39.74 27.66 -9.92
N ILE A 497 -39.85 27.27 -8.64
CA ILE A 497 -41.11 26.84 -8.06
C ILE A 497 -42.02 28.07 -8.05
N HIS A 498 -42.86 28.21 -9.08
CA HIS A 498 -43.90 29.23 -9.09
C HIS A 498 -44.84 28.94 -7.92
N ALA A 499 -45.23 29.99 -7.19
CA ALA A 499 -46.10 29.88 -6.03
C ALA A 499 -47.50 29.35 -6.38
N MET A 500 -47.85 29.35 -7.67
CA MET A 500 -49.05 28.79 -8.23
C MET A 500 -48.69 27.91 -9.42
N THR A 501 -49.45 26.83 -9.59
CA THR A 501 -49.36 26.01 -10.79
C THR A 501 -49.86 26.80 -12.00
N TRP A 502 -49.41 26.43 -13.21
CA TRP A 502 -49.87 27.07 -14.45
C TRP A 502 -51.40 27.08 -14.58
N LEU A 503 -52.07 26.03 -14.10
CA LEU A 503 -53.54 25.93 -14.06
C LEU A 503 -54.19 26.91 -13.07
N GLU A 504 -53.54 27.18 -11.93
CA GLU A 504 -54.02 28.15 -10.95
C GLU A 504 -53.81 29.58 -11.45
N GLU A 505 -52.67 29.85 -12.10
CA GLU A 505 -52.40 31.13 -12.76
C GLU A 505 -53.43 31.42 -13.86
N GLU A 506 -53.71 30.46 -14.74
CA GLU A 506 -54.68 30.60 -15.82
C GLU A 506 -56.10 30.85 -15.26
N ARG A 507 -56.50 30.10 -14.23
CA ARG A 507 -57.80 30.28 -13.59
C ARG A 507 -57.93 31.64 -12.90
N ILE A 508 -56.87 32.15 -12.27
CA ILE A 508 -56.86 33.50 -11.66
C ILE A 508 -56.96 34.56 -12.75
N GLN A 509 -56.24 34.39 -13.87
CA GLN A 509 -56.33 35.31 -15.01
C GLN A 509 -57.76 35.34 -15.60
N GLU A 510 -58.39 34.19 -15.79
CA GLU A 510 -59.81 34.12 -16.21
C GLU A 510 -60.71 34.88 -15.24
N PHE A 511 -60.60 34.65 -13.93
CA PHE A 511 -61.40 35.36 -12.94
C PHE A 511 -61.19 36.87 -12.97
N THR A 512 -59.94 37.34 -13.12
CA THR A 512 -59.65 38.77 -13.24
C THR A 512 -60.23 39.37 -14.51
N SER A 513 -60.18 38.66 -15.64
CA SER A 513 -60.77 39.12 -16.91
C SER A 513 -62.30 39.25 -16.82
N MET A 514 -62.96 38.30 -16.14
CA MET A 514 -64.42 38.36 -15.92
C MET A 514 -64.82 39.52 -15.00
N LEU A 515 -64.01 39.83 -13.99
CA LEU A 515 -64.24 40.97 -13.09
C LEU A 515 -64.05 42.31 -13.81
N ASP A 516 -63.04 42.44 -14.66
CA ASP A 516 -62.81 43.64 -15.46
C ASP A 516 -63.92 43.86 -16.49
N ASP A 517 -64.41 42.81 -17.15
CA ASP A 517 -65.55 42.89 -18.06
C ASP A 517 -66.84 43.31 -17.35
N ARG A 518 -67.08 42.82 -16.13
CA ARG A 518 -68.19 43.30 -15.28
C ARG A 518 -68.03 44.78 -14.95
N ARG A 519 -66.81 45.21 -14.57
CA ARG A 519 -66.52 46.61 -14.23
C ARG A 519 -66.74 47.54 -15.43
N ARG A 520 -66.32 47.13 -16.65
CA ARG A 520 -66.55 47.87 -17.90
C ARG A 520 -68.03 48.00 -18.27
N LYS A 521 -68.82 46.93 -18.09
CA LYS A 521 -70.28 46.95 -18.29
C LYS A 521 -71.00 47.88 -17.32
N THR A 522 -70.57 47.92 -16.05
CA THR A 522 -71.12 48.88 -15.08
C THR A 522 -70.77 50.33 -15.40
N SER A 523 -69.57 50.62 -15.91
CA SER A 523 -69.20 52.00 -16.33
C SER A 523 -69.87 52.47 -17.61
N THR A 524 -70.38 51.57 -18.45
CA THR A 524 -71.12 51.92 -19.68
C THR A 524 -72.61 52.17 -19.41
N CYS A 525 -73.18 51.61 -18.34
CA CYS A 525 -74.55 51.91 -17.91
C CYS A 525 -74.69 53.22 -17.11
N SER A 526 -73.60 53.82 -16.62
CA SER A 526 -73.63 55.10 -15.89
C SER A 526 -73.37 56.33 -16.76
N GLY A 527 -73.30 56.16 -18.09
CA GLY A 527 -72.95 57.21 -19.06
C GLY A 527 -73.99 57.38 -20.17
N SER A 528 -75.28 57.42 -19.83
CA SER A 528 -76.35 57.84 -20.75
C SER A 528 -77.25 58.86 -20.04
N PRO A 529 -77.01 60.18 -20.21
CA PRO A 529 -78.05 61.19 -19.97
C PRO A 529 -79.15 61.11 -21.03
#